data_AF-A0A520C0I6-F1
#
_entry.id   AF-A0A520C0I6-F1
#
_cell.length_a   1.000
_cell.length_b   1.000
_cell.length_c   1.000
_cell.angle_alpha   90.00
_cell.angle_beta   90.00
_cell.angle_gamma   90.00
#
_symmetry.space_group_name_H-M   'P 1'
#
loop_
_entity.id
_entity.type
_entity.pdbx_description
1 polymer ?
#
loop_
_entity_poly.entity_id
_entity_poly.type
_entity_poly.pdbx_seq_one_letter_code
_entity_poly.pdbx_strand_id
1 'polypeptide(L)'
;MTGRTSASWPDARTLPERAPLTDHDPTERLGAEDMAALHAEQLLNAAMLDHQRAAGAAQASAPGVCTNCGDECLPMAVYCDDDCRGDHEARVQTLRRQGLGR
;
A
#
# COMPACT_ATOMS: atom_id res chain seq x y z
N MET A 1 -47.78 0.66 -11.54
CA MET A 1 -46.98 -0.49 -12.05
C MET A 1 -45.52 -0.06 -12.09
N THR A 2 -44.72 -0.39 -11.08
CA THR A 2 -43.26 -0.13 -11.08
C THR A 2 -42.56 -1.41 -10.64
N GLY A 3 -42.12 -2.20 -11.62
CA GLY A 3 -41.34 -3.42 -11.40
C GLY A 3 -39.95 -3.07 -10.91
N ARG A 4 -39.62 -3.47 -9.69
CA ARG A 4 -38.30 -3.36 -9.10
C ARG A 4 -37.61 -4.70 -9.36
N THR A 5 -36.76 -4.79 -10.38
CA THR A 5 -35.94 -5.96 -10.64
C THR A 5 -34.81 -6.00 -9.62
N SER A 6 -34.92 -6.90 -8.64
CA SER A 6 -33.84 -7.27 -7.74
C SER A 6 -32.77 -8.01 -8.53
N ALA A 7 -31.60 -7.38 -8.70
CA ALA A 7 -30.40 -8.10 -9.12
C ALA A 7 -30.00 -9.05 -7.99
N SER A 8 -30.20 -10.35 -8.19
CA SER A 8 -29.75 -11.39 -7.27
C SER A 8 -28.24 -11.54 -7.41
N TRP A 9 -27.50 -11.04 -6.44
CA TRP A 9 -26.08 -11.36 -6.28
C TRP A 9 -25.97 -12.82 -5.81
N PRO A 10 -25.04 -13.63 -6.35
CA PRO A 10 -24.86 -15.00 -5.91
C PRO A 10 -24.46 -15.05 -4.43
N ASP A 11 -24.98 -16.05 -3.72
CA ASP A 11 -24.69 -16.35 -2.31
C ASP A 11 -23.18 -16.56 -2.11
N ALA A 12 -22.62 -16.04 -1.01
CA ALA A 12 -21.18 -16.04 -0.72
C ALA A 12 -20.57 -17.45 -0.53
N ARG A 13 -21.39 -18.50 -0.64
CA ARG A 13 -21.01 -19.91 -0.47
C ARG A 13 -20.55 -20.60 -1.77
N THR A 14 -20.70 -19.95 -2.91
CA THR A 14 -20.28 -20.46 -4.23
C THR A 14 -19.25 -19.54 -4.87
N LEU A 15 -18.20 -19.18 -4.11
CA LEU A 15 -16.99 -18.70 -4.74
C LEU A 15 -16.33 -19.90 -5.43
N PRO A 16 -15.98 -19.83 -6.73
CA PRO A 16 -15.18 -20.87 -7.34
C PRO A 16 -13.88 -21.00 -6.55
N GLU A 17 -13.51 -22.23 -6.26
CA GLU A 17 -12.25 -22.60 -5.64
C GLU A 17 -11.13 -21.83 -6.35
N ARG A 18 -10.46 -20.91 -5.64
CA ARG A 18 -9.37 -20.11 -6.23
C ARG A 18 -8.31 -21.11 -6.67
N ALA A 19 -8.23 -21.34 -7.98
CA ALA A 19 -7.16 -22.13 -8.56
C ALA A 19 -5.82 -21.56 -8.06
N PRO A 20 -4.87 -22.42 -7.62
CA PRO A 20 -3.56 -21.95 -7.23
C PRO A 20 -2.93 -21.24 -8.44
N LEU A 21 -2.53 -19.98 -8.23
CA LEU A 21 -2.12 -19.08 -9.30
C LEU A 21 -0.77 -19.42 -9.95
N THR A 22 -0.09 -20.48 -9.53
CA THR A 22 1.23 -20.86 -10.07
C THR A 22 1.49 -22.33 -9.74
N ASP A 23 1.04 -23.24 -10.59
CA ASP A 23 1.57 -24.61 -10.65
C ASP A 23 2.60 -24.64 -11.78
N HIS A 24 3.80 -24.11 -11.49
CA HIS A 24 4.93 -24.23 -12.41
C HIS A 24 5.78 -25.40 -11.96
N ASP A 25 6.02 -26.36 -12.87
CA ASP A 25 6.93 -27.47 -12.63
C ASP A 25 8.34 -26.90 -12.38
N PRO A 26 8.90 -27.05 -11.16
CA PRO A 26 10.20 -26.49 -10.82
C PRO A 26 11.36 -27.17 -11.58
N THR A 27 11.08 -28.25 -12.32
CA THR A 27 12.05 -28.97 -13.17
C THR A 27 12.04 -28.48 -14.62
N GLU A 28 11.03 -27.71 -15.03
CA GLU A 28 10.99 -27.11 -16.36
C GLU A 28 11.93 -25.90 -16.44
N ARG A 29 12.71 -25.81 -17.53
CA ARG A 29 13.62 -24.69 -17.73
C ARG A 29 12.85 -23.50 -18.29
N LEU A 30 12.66 -22.48 -17.47
CA LEU A 30 11.95 -21.25 -17.86
C LEU A 30 12.62 -20.57 -19.06
N GLY A 31 11.79 -20.16 -20.03
CA GLY A 31 12.21 -19.30 -21.12
C GLY A 31 12.58 -17.90 -20.62
N ALA A 32 13.22 -17.10 -21.48
CA ALA A 32 13.56 -15.72 -21.14
C ALA A 32 12.31 -14.86 -20.87
N GLU A 33 11.21 -15.12 -21.59
CA GLU A 33 9.93 -14.43 -21.41
C GLU A 33 9.24 -14.84 -20.10
N ASP A 34 9.25 -16.14 -19.76
CA ASP A 34 8.68 -16.65 -18.51
C ASP A 34 9.44 -16.11 -17.28
N MET A 35 10.77 -16.05 -17.35
CA MET A 35 11.59 -15.42 -16.31
C MET A 35 11.26 -13.93 -16.16
N ALA A 36 11.06 -13.21 -17.27
CA ALA A 36 10.69 -11.80 -17.21
C ALA A 36 9.32 -11.60 -16.57
N ALA A 37 8.34 -12.45 -16.88
CA ALA A 37 7.01 -12.43 -16.27
C ALA A 37 7.09 -12.68 -14.75
N LEU A 38 7.81 -13.71 -14.33
CA LEU A 38 8.01 -14.03 -12.91
C LEU A 38 8.68 -12.88 -12.14
N HIS A 39 9.70 -12.26 -12.72
CA HIS A 39 10.37 -11.11 -12.11
C HIS A 39 9.43 -9.90 -11.99
N ALA A 40 8.61 -9.65 -13.02
CA ALA A 40 7.62 -8.57 -12.99
C ALA A 40 6.59 -8.78 -11.87
N GLU A 41 6.10 -10.01 -11.69
CA GLU A 41 5.18 -10.37 -10.60
C GLU A 41 5.83 -10.19 -9.22
N GLN A 42 7.08 -10.64 -9.07
CA GLN A 42 7.83 -10.47 -7.82
C GLN A 42 8.01 -8.99 -7.46
N LEU A 43 8.36 -8.15 -8.44
CA LEU A 43 8.52 -6.71 -8.25
C LEU A 43 7.19 -6.04 -7.88
N LEU A 44 6.10 -6.42 -8.55
CA LEU A 44 4.77 -5.90 -8.24
C LEU A 44 4.35 -6.26 -6.81
N ASN A 45 4.54 -7.53 -6.41
CA ASN A 45 4.23 -8.00 -5.06
C ASN A 45 5.07 -7.27 -4.00
N ALA A 46 6.36 -7.06 -4.24
CA ALA A 46 7.22 -6.29 -3.35
C ALA A 46 6.75 -4.84 -3.20
N ALA A 47 6.40 -4.18 -4.31
CA ALA A 47 5.89 -2.81 -4.29
C ALA A 47 4.54 -2.71 -3.54
N MET A 48 3.64 -3.69 -3.72
CA MET A 48 2.37 -3.74 -2.99
C MET A 48 2.58 -3.90 -1.49
N LEU A 49 3.50 -4.78 -1.07
CA LEU A 49 3.82 -4.96 0.34
C LEU A 49 4.44 -3.70 0.95
N ASP A 50 5.33 -3.02 0.24
CA ASP A 50 5.92 -1.77 0.70
C ASP A 50 4.88 -0.65 0.79
N HIS A 51 3.94 -0.57 -0.15
CA HIS A 51 2.83 0.37 -0.07
C HIS A 51 1.93 0.10 1.15
N GLN A 52 1.59 -1.17 1.41
CA GLN A 52 0.79 -1.54 2.58
C GLN A 52 1.51 -1.20 3.89
N ARG A 53 2.82 -1.46 3.98
CA ARG A 53 3.64 -1.08 5.14
C ARG A 53 3.67 0.43 5.32
N ALA A 54 3.88 1.20 4.26
CA ALA A 54 3.88 2.67 4.32
C ALA A 54 2.50 3.22 4.74
N ALA A 55 1.41 2.62 4.26
CA ALA A 55 0.06 3.00 4.67
C ALA A 55 -0.23 2.67 6.14
N GLY A 56 0.32 1.57 6.68
CA GLY A 56 0.19 1.20 8.10
C GLY A 56 1.16 1.93 9.04
N ALA A 57 2.35 2.31 8.54
CA ALA A 57 3.40 3.01 9.28
C ALA A 57 3.25 4.54 9.21
N ALA A 58 2.35 5.06 8.37
CA ALA A 58 1.73 6.35 8.61
C ALA A 58 1.01 6.26 9.96
N GLN A 59 1.76 6.42 11.05
CA GLN A 59 1.23 6.71 12.37
C GLN A 59 0.15 7.73 12.14
N ALA A 60 -1.10 7.38 12.45
CA ALA A 60 -2.22 8.26 12.24
C ALA A 60 -1.89 9.56 12.97
N SER A 61 -1.43 10.56 12.22
CA SER A 61 -1.08 11.86 12.76
C SER A 61 -2.35 12.34 13.41
N ALA A 62 -2.34 12.47 14.74
CA ALA A 62 -3.51 12.90 15.47
C ALA A 62 -3.90 14.28 14.89
N PRO A 63 -5.09 14.42 14.27
CA PRO A 63 -5.50 15.71 13.75
C PRO A 63 -5.41 16.76 14.85
N GLY A 64 -4.80 17.90 14.56
CA GLY A 64 -4.58 18.94 15.58
C GLY A 64 -3.27 18.81 16.35
N VAL A 65 -2.40 17.85 16.03
CA VAL A 65 -1.04 17.76 16.56
C VAL A 65 -0.03 17.72 15.42
N CYS A 66 0.97 18.60 15.48
CA CYS A 66 2.00 18.68 14.45
C CYS A 66 2.88 17.43 14.44
N THR A 67 3.04 16.80 13.28
CA THR A 67 3.87 15.60 13.10
C THR A 67 5.37 15.89 13.25
N ASN A 68 5.79 17.16 13.07
CA ASN A 68 7.20 17.56 13.20
C ASN A 68 7.59 17.97 14.62
N CYS A 69 6.90 18.95 15.21
CA CYS A 69 7.27 19.53 16.51
C CYS A 69 6.47 18.98 17.69
N GLY A 70 5.30 18.37 17.45
CA GLY A 70 4.43 17.83 18.49
C GLY A 70 3.49 18.85 19.15
N ASP A 71 3.50 20.12 18.73
CA ASP A 71 2.61 21.14 19.28
C ASP A 71 1.16 20.99 18.78
N GLU A 72 0.21 21.55 19.54
CA GLU A 72 -1.18 21.67 19.12
C GLU A 72 -1.30 22.69 17.96
N CYS A 73 -1.99 22.27 16.90
CA CYS A 73 -2.26 23.08 15.70
C CYS A 73 -3.75 23.03 15.34
N LEU A 74 -4.13 23.63 14.19
CA LEU A 74 -5.53 23.63 13.74
C LEU A 74 -6.12 22.21 13.80
N PRO A 75 -7.41 22.03 14.17
CA PRO A 75 -7.97 20.72 14.51
C PRO A 75 -7.85 19.61 13.46
N MET A 76 -7.65 19.98 12.18
CA MET A 76 -7.46 19.06 11.05
C MET A 76 -6.09 19.19 10.39
N ALA A 77 -5.23 20.05 10.91
CA ALA A 77 -3.87 20.22 10.40
C ALA A 77 -2.96 19.08 10.91
N VAL A 78 -2.02 18.72 10.06
CA VAL A 78 -0.97 17.71 10.30
C VAL A 78 0.37 18.39 10.63
N TYR A 79 0.53 19.66 10.23
CA TYR A 79 1.68 20.52 10.49
C TYR A 79 1.19 21.92 10.89
N CYS A 80 1.97 22.62 11.73
CA CYS A 80 1.68 24.00 12.14
C CYS A 80 1.70 24.96 10.95
N ASP A 81 2.66 24.78 10.04
CA ASP A 81 2.94 25.61 8.88
C ASP A 81 3.76 24.85 7.82
N ASP A 82 4.12 25.53 6.74
CA ASP A 82 4.93 24.98 5.65
C ASP A 82 6.39 24.73 6.06
N ASP A 83 6.92 25.49 7.02
CA ASP A 83 8.29 25.31 7.53
C ASP A 83 8.40 23.97 8.28
N CYS A 84 7.43 23.68 9.18
CA CYS A 84 7.34 22.40 9.87
C CYS A 84 7.18 21.21 8.92
N ARG A 85 6.47 21.39 7.81
CA ARG A 85 6.33 20.37 6.78
C ARG A 85 7.66 20.09 6.08
N GLY A 86 8.33 21.16 5.61
CA GLY A 86 9.60 21.06 4.89
C GLY A 86 10.69 20.38 5.72
N ASP A 87 10.80 20.74 6.99
CA ASP A 87 11.76 20.15 7.92
C ASP A 87 11.52 18.64 8.12
N HIS A 88 10.26 18.25 8.32
CA HIS A 88 9.90 16.84 8.47
C HIS A 88 10.20 16.03 7.21
N GLU A 89 9.80 16.54 6.04
CA GLU A 89 10.05 15.89 4.74
C GLU A 89 11.56 15.74 4.46
N ALA A 90 12.36 16.76 4.76
CA ALA A 90 13.81 16.72 4.61
C ALA A 90 14.46 15.66 5.52
N ARG A 91 14.00 15.57 6.78
CA ARG A 91 14.47 14.55 7.74
C ARG A 91 14.10 13.14 7.26
N VAL A 92 12.86 12.93 6.83
CA VAL A 92 12.40 11.65 6.27
C VAL A 92 13.21 11.27 5.02
N GLN A 93 13.45 12.22 4.13
CA GLN A 93 14.24 11.98 2.92
C GLN A 93 15.69 11.58 3.25
N THR A 94 16.27 12.19 4.28
CA THR A 94 17.60 11.84 4.78
C THR A 94 17.64 10.42 5.35
N LEU A 95 16.66 10.07 6.19
CA LEU A 95 16.55 8.71 6.75
C LEU A 95 16.36 7.65 5.66
N ARG A 96 15.56 7.94 4.62
CA ARG A 96 15.39 7.06 3.46
C ARG A 96 16.69 6.81 2.73
N ARG A 97 17.50 7.85 2.48
CA ARG A 97 18.82 7.72 1.85
C ARG A 97 19.79 6.87 2.66
N GLN A 98 19.66 6.88 3.99
CA GLN A 98 20.47 6.08 4.91
C GLN A 98 19.94 4.66 5.10
N GLY A 99 18.80 4.31 4.49
CA GLY A 99 18.15 3.01 4.69
C GLY A 99 17.44 2.84 6.04
N LEU A 100 17.31 3.93 6.81
CA LEU A 100 16.73 3.95 8.16
C LEU A 100 15.28 4.46 8.20
N GLY A 101 14.75 5.00 7.09
CA GLY A 101 13.39 5.53 6.99
C GLY A 101 12.39 4.51 6.45
N ARG A 102 12.20 3.39 7.17
CA ARG A 102 11.17 2.38 6.88
C ARG A 102 9.90 2.61 7.69
#